data_AF-A0A544YAJ1-F1
#
_entry.id   AF-A0A544YAJ1-F1
#
_cell.length_a   1.000
_cell.length_b   1.000
_cell.length_c   1.000
_cell.angle_alpha   90.00
_cell.angle_beta   90.00
_cell.angle_gamma   90.00
#
_symmetry.space_group_name_H-M   'P 1'
#
loop_
_entity.id
_entity.type
_entity.pdbx_description
1 polymer ?
#
loop_
_entity_poly.entity_id
_entity_poly.type
_entity_poly.pdbx_seq_one_letter_code
_entity_poly.pdbx_strand_id
1 'polypeptide(L)'
;MRNTDGWPFPIRSLGAEPTDDGFLIRTGLGCDIAAGPACLTFPSHPEDFNGQENVVFIGSATPVPGGAHVTVDRALADSSLAGGRLRRLRTLLANGRALAPRLAHEAARRAQPVPLVRRPR
;
A
#
# COMPACT_ATOMS: atom_id res chain seq x y z
N MET A 1 8.79 -12.43 -1.64
CA MET A 1 9.03 -12.52 -3.10
C MET A 1 9.53 -11.16 -3.61
N ARG A 2 10.64 -11.12 -4.35
CA ARG A 2 11.20 -9.88 -4.92
C ARG A 2 11.31 -10.03 -6.44
N ASN A 3 11.16 -8.94 -7.19
CA ASN A 3 11.46 -8.95 -8.64
C ASN A 3 12.98 -8.98 -8.89
N THR A 4 13.37 -9.05 -10.16
CA THR A 4 14.78 -9.05 -10.60
C THR A 4 15.58 -7.84 -10.13
N ASP A 5 14.89 -6.73 -9.82
CA ASP A 5 15.47 -5.48 -9.33
C ASP A 5 15.49 -5.39 -7.80
N GLY A 6 15.15 -6.48 -7.09
CA GLY A 6 15.17 -6.54 -5.63
C GLY A 6 13.96 -5.91 -4.93
N TRP A 7 12.94 -5.43 -5.66
CA TRP A 7 11.74 -4.82 -5.08
C TRP A 7 10.69 -5.86 -4.69
N PRO A 8 9.88 -5.61 -3.63
CA PRO A 8 8.76 -6.49 -3.29
C PRO A 8 7.80 -6.65 -4.47
N PHE A 9 7.48 -7.89 -4.82
CA PHE A 9 6.53 -8.19 -5.89
C PHE A 9 5.10 -7.90 -5.42
N PRO A 10 4.35 -6.99 -6.08
CA PRO A 10 2.97 -6.71 -5.69
C PRO A 10 2.08 -7.89 -6.09
N ILE A 11 1.42 -8.49 -5.09
CA ILE A 11 0.45 -9.57 -5.28
C ILE A 11 -0.97 -9.01 -5.18
N ARG A 12 -1.91 -9.63 -5.92
CA ARG A 12 -3.32 -9.26 -5.86
C ARG A 12 -3.90 -9.68 -4.50
N SER A 13 -4.44 -8.70 -3.76
CA SER A 13 -5.33 -8.97 -2.63
C SER A 13 -6.74 -9.31 -3.16
N LEU A 14 -7.34 -10.36 -2.62
CA LEU A 14 -8.72 -10.76 -2.89
C LEU A 14 -9.70 -10.17 -1.87
N GLY A 15 -9.20 -9.68 -0.74
CA GLY A 15 -9.99 -9.08 0.32
C GLY A 15 -9.26 -9.05 1.64
N ALA A 16 -9.85 -8.31 2.58
CA ALA A 16 -9.46 -8.26 3.97
C ALA A 16 -10.73 -8.37 4.82
N GLU A 17 -10.72 -9.27 5.80
CA GLU A 17 -11.81 -9.45 6.75
C GLU A 17 -11.31 -9.07 8.15
N PRO A 18 -12.04 -8.25 8.92
CA PRO A 18 -11.66 -7.95 10.29
C PRO A 18 -11.76 -9.21 11.17
N THR A 19 -10.86 -9.33 12.12
CA THR A 19 -10.85 -10.35 13.19
C THR A 19 -10.80 -9.66 14.55
N ASP A 20 -10.90 -10.44 15.64
CA ASP A 20 -10.87 -9.89 17.01
C ASP A 20 -9.56 -9.14 17.34
N ASP A 21 -8.46 -9.51 16.68
CA ASP A 21 -7.10 -9.02 16.94
C ASP A 21 -6.45 -8.32 15.73
N GLY A 22 -7.18 -8.15 14.62
CA GLY A 22 -6.62 -7.58 13.40
C GLY A 22 -7.39 -7.91 12.14
N PHE A 23 -6.71 -8.48 11.13
CA PHE A 23 -7.30 -8.75 9.81
C PHE A 23 -6.82 -10.06 9.20
N LEU A 24 -7.75 -10.80 8.59
CA LEU A 24 -7.45 -11.88 7.66
C LEU A 24 -7.33 -11.33 6.24
N ILE A 25 -6.13 -11.37 5.67
CA ILE A 25 -5.85 -10.94 4.31
C ILE A 25 -5.86 -12.14 3.39
N ARG A 26 -6.74 -12.12 2.37
CA ARG A 26 -6.78 -13.15 1.33
C ARG A 26 -5.99 -12.72 0.11
N THR A 27 -5.17 -13.63 -0.39
CA THR A 27 -4.38 -13.44 -1.62
C THR A 27 -4.71 -14.52 -2.64
N GLY A 28 -4.40 -14.26 -3.91
CA GLY A 28 -4.58 -15.26 -4.97
C GLY A 28 -3.68 -16.48 -4.79
N LEU A 29 -4.03 -17.58 -5.46
CA LEU A 29 -3.24 -18.81 -5.49
C LEU A 29 -1.79 -18.54 -5.91
N GLY A 30 -0.85 -19.31 -5.33
CA GLY A 30 0.58 -19.26 -5.69
C GLY A 30 1.40 -18.18 -5.00
N CYS A 31 0.90 -17.59 -3.90
CA CYS A 31 1.62 -16.58 -3.14
C CYS A 31 2.01 -17.10 -1.74
N ASP A 32 3.29 -17.38 -1.55
CA ASP A 32 3.84 -17.66 -0.22
C ASP A 32 4.10 -16.34 0.52
N ILE A 33 3.30 -16.07 1.54
CA ILE A 33 3.52 -14.93 2.44
C ILE A 33 4.51 -15.36 3.52
N ALA A 34 5.54 -14.56 3.74
CA ALA A 34 6.48 -14.77 4.84
C ALA A 34 5.90 -14.23 6.15
N ALA A 35 6.17 -14.93 7.25
CA ALA A 35 5.88 -14.41 8.58
C ALA A 35 6.75 -13.18 8.89
N GLY A 36 6.24 -12.27 9.72
CA GLY A 36 7.04 -11.16 10.26
C GLY A 36 6.29 -9.82 10.29
N PRO A 37 7.03 -8.70 10.47
CA PRO A 37 6.43 -7.38 10.58
C PRO A 37 5.57 -7.01 9.36
N ALA A 38 4.41 -6.44 9.62
CA ALA A 38 3.41 -6.11 8.63
C ALA A 38 2.88 -4.68 8.80
N CYS A 39 2.48 -4.09 7.67
CA CYS A 39 1.80 -2.80 7.60
C CYS A 39 0.60 -2.95 6.68
N LEU A 40 -0.59 -2.64 7.20
CA LEU A 40 -1.83 -2.58 6.45
C LEU A 40 -2.20 -1.12 6.24
N THR A 41 -2.51 -0.76 5.00
CA THR A 41 -3.02 0.57 4.66
C THR A 41 -4.35 0.39 3.96
N PHE A 42 -5.41 0.91 4.57
CA PHE A 42 -6.74 0.97 3.98
C PHE A 42 -6.94 2.39 3.44
N PRO A 43 -6.81 2.59 2.11
CA PRO A 43 -7.16 3.86 1.50
C PRO A 43 -8.69 3.98 1.46
N SER A 44 -9.21 5.06 2.02
CA SER A 44 -10.57 5.51 1.81
C SER A 44 -10.54 6.83 1.02
N HIS A 45 -11.55 7.03 0.20
CA HIS A 45 -11.78 8.28 -0.49
C HIS A 45 -13.29 8.54 -0.53
N PRO A 46 -13.71 9.81 -0.54
CA PRO A 46 -15.08 10.16 -0.89
C PRO A 46 -15.42 9.67 -2.30
N GLU A 47 -16.71 9.50 -2.59
CA GLU A 47 -17.20 9.00 -3.88
C GLU A 47 -16.78 9.88 -5.07
N ASP A 48 -16.57 11.17 -4.83
CA ASP A 48 -16.10 12.16 -5.81
C ASP A 48 -14.56 12.21 -5.93
N PHE A 49 -13.85 11.35 -5.19
CA PHE A 49 -12.40 11.23 -5.16
C PHE A 49 -11.67 12.56 -4.86
N ASN A 50 -12.32 13.49 -4.14
CA ASN A 50 -11.74 14.81 -3.83
C ASN A 50 -10.74 14.80 -2.65
N GLY A 51 -10.58 13.65 -1.99
CA GLY A 51 -9.73 13.43 -0.83
C GLY A 51 -9.27 11.99 -0.74
N GLN A 52 -8.19 11.75 0.00
CA GLN A 52 -7.72 10.42 0.32
C GLN A 52 -7.33 10.39 1.79
N GLU A 53 -7.98 9.51 2.54
CA GLU A 53 -7.61 9.17 3.90
C GLU A 53 -6.99 7.78 3.87
N ASN A 54 -5.97 7.57 4.69
CA ASN A 54 -5.31 6.28 4.81
C ASN A 54 -5.33 5.90 6.27
N VAL A 55 -6.10 4.86 6.61
CA VAL A 55 -5.99 4.24 7.92
C VAL A 55 -4.85 3.23 7.84
N VAL A 56 -3.82 3.45 8.66
CA VAL A 56 -2.62 2.61 8.66
C VAL A 56 -2.54 1.83 9.97
N PHE A 57 -2.41 0.52 9.87
CA PHE A 57 -2.20 -0.39 11.00
C PHE A 57 -0.84 -1.06 10.86
N ILE A 58 -0.14 -1.23 11.98
CA ILE A 58 1.10 -2.00 12.03
C ILE A 58 0.96 -3.16 13.01
N GLY A 59 1.67 -4.24 12.70
CA GLY A 59 1.71 -5.41 13.55
C GLY A 59 2.53 -6.53 12.92
N SER A 60 2.06 -7.76 13.03
CA SER A 60 2.77 -8.95 12.54
C SER A 60 1.86 -9.85 11.70
N ALA A 61 2.38 -10.31 10.57
CA ALA A 61 1.73 -11.27 9.70
C ALA A 61 2.15 -12.70 10.05
N THR A 62 1.17 -13.58 10.15
CA THR A 62 1.32 -15.03 10.23
C THR A 62 0.72 -15.66 8.96
N PRO A 63 1.46 -16.47 8.19
CA PRO A 63 0.95 -17.12 6.99
C PRO A 63 -0.20 -18.09 7.32
N VAL A 64 -1.24 -18.08 6.49
CA VAL A 64 -2.36 -19.03 6.56
C VAL A 64 -2.68 -19.53 5.16
N PRO A 65 -3.42 -20.63 4.99
CA PRO A 65 -3.84 -21.09 3.67
C PRO A 65 -4.56 -19.99 2.89
N GLY A 66 -4.02 -19.61 1.73
CA GLY A 66 -4.59 -18.57 0.87
C GLY A 66 -4.36 -17.13 1.31
N GLY A 67 -3.42 -16.87 2.23
CA GLY A 67 -3.11 -15.51 2.65
C GLY A 67 -2.29 -15.37 3.92
N ALA A 68 -2.64 -14.38 4.74
CA ALA A 68 -2.04 -14.16 6.05
C ALA A 68 -3.05 -13.58 7.03
N HIS A 69 -2.94 -13.98 8.30
CA HIS A 69 -3.56 -13.28 9.41
C HIS A 69 -2.58 -12.24 9.93
N VAL A 70 -3.01 -10.98 9.99
CA VAL A 70 -2.23 -9.87 10.53
C VAL A 70 -2.81 -9.47 11.86
N THR A 71 -2.12 -9.78 12.94
CA THR A 71 -2.42 -9.24 14.27
C THR A 71 -1.95 -7.79 14.32
N VAL A 72 -2.80 -6.89 14.80
CA VAL A 72 -2.56 -5.45 14.84
C VAL A 72 -2.10 -5.03 16.22
N ASP A 73 -0.90 -4.46 16.29
CA ASP A 73 -0.35 -3.92 17.55
C ASP A 73 -0.85 -2.50 17.80
N ARG A 74 -0.94 -1.69 16.74
CA ARG A 74 -1.45 -0.32 16.83
C ARG A 74 -1.88 0.24 15.48
N ALA A 75 -2.82 1.19 15.53
CA ALA A 75 -3.03 2.13 14.45
C ALA A 75 -1.92 3.20 14.47
N LEU A 76 -1.30 3.45 13.32
CA LEU A 76 -0.55 4.67 13.08
C LEU A 76 -1.58 5.78 12.85
N ALA A 77 -1.99 6.45 13.93
CA ALA A 77 -2.85 7.62 13.86
C ALA A 77 -2.27 8.62 12.85
N ASP A 78 -3.09 8.95 11.85
CA ASP A 78 -2.86 9.95 10.83
C ASP A 78 -1.45 9.97 10.22
N SER A 79 -1.22 9.00 9.32
CA SER A 79 -0.46 9.31 8.11
C SER A 79 -1.30 10.14 7.12
N SER A 80 -2.33 10.84 7.59
CA SER A 80 -2.81 12.04 6.94
C SER A 80 -1.59 12.94 6.71
N LEU A 81 -1.43 13.48 5.51
CA LEU A 81 -0.44 14.50 5.20
C LEU A 81 -0.75 15.77 6.04
N ALA A 82 -0.54 15.73 7.36
CA ALA A 82 -0.79 16.79 8.34
C ALA A 82 0.38 17.77 8.37
N GLY A 83 0.81 18.20 7.18
CA GLY A 83 1.72 19.33 7.02
C GLY A 83 1.07 20.35 6.11
N GLY A 84 1.30 21.64 6.37
CA GLY A 84 0.83 22.73 5.50
C GLY A 84 1.18 22.50 4.02
N ARG A 85 0.50 23.22 3.12
CA ARG A 85 0.60 23.06 1.64
C ARG A 85 2.04 22.92 1.12
N LEU A 86 2.98 23.66 1.70
CA LEU A 86 4.41 23.60 1.39
C LEU A 86 5.08 22.26 1.76
N ARG A 87 4.77 21.68 2.92
CA ARG A 87 5.29 20.38 3.35
C ARG A 87 4.75 19.27 2.45
N ARG A 88 3.46 19.33 2.08
CA ARG A 88 2.84 18.41 1.12
C ARG A 88 3.54 18.43 -0.23
N LEU A 89 3.80 19.62 -0.78
CA LEU A 89 4.47 19.77 -2.07
C LEU A 89 5.90 19.21 -2.03
N ARG A 90 6.66 19.49 -0.97
CA ARG A 90 8.02 18.96 -0.80
C ARG A 90 8.04 17.44 -0.69
N THR A 91 7.16 16.86 0.12
CA THR A 91 7.04 15.40 0.26
C THR A 91 6.61 14.74 -1.06
N LEU A 92 5.65 15.33 -1.79
CA LEU A 92 5.23 14.86 -3.10
C LEU A 92 6.39 14.85 -4.10
N LEU A 93 7.18 15.93 -4.16
CA LEU A 93 8.34 16.03 -5.07
C LEU A 93 9.45 15.03 -4.71
N ALA A 94 9.76 14.88 -3.41
CA ALA A 94 10.79 13.96 -2.94
C ALA A 94 10.38 12.49 -3.21
N ASN A 95 9.15 12.12 -2.85
CA ASN A 95 8.63 10.77 -3.09
C ASN A 95 8.45 10.50 -4.59
N GLY A 96 8.03 11.50 -5.36
CA GLY A 96 7.89 11.38 -6.82
C GLY A 96 9.20 11.01 -7.51
N ARG A 97 10.32 11.63 -7.10
CA ARG A 97 11.66 11.28 -7.63
C ARG A 97 12.07 9.85 -7.28
N ALA A 98 11.81 9.41 -6.05
CA ALA A 98 12.12 8.05 -5.62
C ALA A 98 11.23 6.98 -6.29
N LEU A 99 9.98 7.31 -6.60
CA LEU A 99 9.00 6.39 -7.19
C LEU A 99 9.03 6.35 -8.72
N ALA A 100 9.51 7.39 -9.39
CA ALA A 100 9.58 7.47 -10.85
C ALA A 100 10.18 6.22 -11.54
N PRO A 101 11.35 5.67 -11.12
CA PRO A 101 11.91 4.49 -11.77
C PRO A 101 11.00 3.26 -11.62
N ARG A 102 10.36 3.11 -10.46
CA ARG A 102 9.42 2.01 -10.20
C ARG A 102 8.16 2.12 -11.05
N LEU A 103 7.59 3.32 -11.14
CA LEU A 103 6.40 3.56 -11.95
C LEU A 103 6.66 3.27 -13.43
N ALA A 104 7.84 3.64 -13.94
CA ALA A 104 8.26 3.33 -15.31
C ALA A 104 8.40 1.81 -15.54
N HIS A 105 9.05 1.09 -14.63
CA HIS A 105 9.20 -0.36 -14.71
C HIS A 105 7.85 -1.09 -14.68
N GLU A 106 6.97 -0.73 -13.75
CA GLU A 106 5.64 -1.33 -13.60
C GLU A 106 4.75 -1.05 -14.82
N ALA A 107 4.80 0.17 -15.35
CA ALA A 107 4.09 0.57 -16.56
C ALA A 107 4.55 -0.23 -17.78
N ALA A 108 5.86 -0.40 -17.97
CA ALA A 108 6.42 -1.22 -19.04
C ALA A 108 5.99 -2.69 -18.91
N ARG A 109 6.08 -3.28 -17.71
CA ARG A 109 5.66 -4.67 -17.46
C ARG A 109 4.18 -4.91 -17.77
N ARG A 110 3.33 -3.91 -17.49
CA ARG A 110 1.87 -4.00 -17.70
C ARG A 110 1.43 -3.54 -19.09
N ALA A 111 2.35 -3.12 -19.96
CA ALA A 111 2.05 -2.49 -21.25
C ALA A 111 1.07 -1.30 -21.12
N GLN A 112 1.28 -0.47 -20.10
CA GLN A 112 0.44 0.68 -19.76
C GLN A 112 1.28 1.96 -19.69
N PRO A 113 0.70 3.15 -19.88
CA PRO A 113 1.42 4.41 -19.71
C PRO A 113 1.76 4.66 -18.24
N VAL A 114 2.87 5.37 -17.99
CA VAL A 114 3.26 5.81 -16.64
C VAL A 114 2.20 6.77 -16.08
N PRO A 115 1.66 6.53 -14.87
CA PRO A 115 0.69 7.43 -14.27
C PRO A 115 1.22 8.86 -14.13
N LEU A 116 0.43 9.83 -14.61
CA LEU A 116 0.75 11.25 -14.47
C LEU A 116 0.11 11.81 -13.20
N VAL A 117 0.89 12.53 -12.39
CA VAL A 117 0.36 13.28 -11.24
C VAL A 117 -0.46 14.46 -11.76
N ARG A 118 -1.78 14.43 -11.52
CA ARG A 118 -2.69 15.53 -11.88
C ARG A 118 -2.83 16.49 -10.71
N ARG A 119 -2.89 17.79 -10.99
CA ARG A 119 -3.27 18.79 -9.99
C ARG A 119 -4.80 18.77 -9.86
N PRO A 120 -5.36 18.76 -8.64
CA PRO A 120 -6.79 18.98 -8.46
C PRO A 120 -7.15 20.34 -9.04
N ARG A 121 -8.30 20.40 -9.72
CA ARG A 121 -8.87 21.65 -10.25
C ARG A 121 -9.57 22.41 -9.14
#